data_AF-B8CN34-F1
#
_entry.id   AF-B8CN34-F1
#
_cell.length_a   1.000
_cell.length_b   1.000
_cell.length_c   1.000
_cell.angle_alpha   90.00
_cell.angle_beta   90.00
_cell.angle_gamma   90.00
#
_symmetry.space_group_name_H-M   'P 1'
#
loop_
_entity.id
_entity.type
_entity.pdbx_description
1 polymer ?
#
loop_
_entity_poly.entity_id
_entity_poly.type
_entity_poly.pdbx_seq_one_letter_code
_entity_poly.pdbx_strand_id
1 'polypeptide(L)'
;MSEDLTAIYVPEPEDEAIRDLSRARETAMKDLKDAKYQLKALQLRNNINYKGTANWSLKHLRWLSELILPHPSQQTVLQEYLQTISKRNATLKRLNNKLEHHVLNWRYYPVVKAVQALRAIRLLVAAKQ
;
A
#
# COMPACT_ATOMS: atom_id res chain seq x y z
N MET A 1 -47.69 17.15 3.87
CA MET A 1 -47.42 15.74 4.23
C MET A 1 -47.00 15.00 2.98
N SER A 2 -45.69 14.83 2.80
CA SER A 2 -45.09 13.77 1.98
C SER A 2 -43.62 13.73 2.39
N GLU A 3 -43.34 12.95 3.44
CA GLU A 3 -41.99 12.50 3.74
C GLU A 3 -41.53 11.68 2.52
N ASP A 4 -40.74 12.33 1.67
CA ASP A 4 -40.08 11.69 0.53
C ASP A 4 -38.93 10.86 1.11
N LEU A 5 -39.27 9.69 1.65
CA LEU A 5 -38.30 8.73 2.17
C LEU A 5 -37.49 8.20 0.99
N THR A 6 -36.35 8.84 0.70
CA THR A 6 -35.32 8.24 -0.15
C THR A 6 -35.00 6.86 0.41
N ALA A 7 -35.32 5.81 -0.36
CA ALA A 7 -35.03 4.44 0.01
C ALA A 7 -33.53 4.33 0.34
N ILE A 8 -33.22 4.11 1.61
CA ILE A 8 -31.85 3.90 2.06
C ILE A 8 -31.45 2.53 1.53
N TYR A 9 -30.58 2.53 0.51
CA TYR A 9 -30.01 1.30 -0.02
C TYR A 9 -29.15 0.63 1.04
N VAL A 10 -29.49 -0.62 1.40
CA VAL A 10 -28.74 -1.45 2.35
C VAL A 10 -27.79 -2.35 1.55
N PRO A 11 -26.46 -2.29 1.79
CA PRO A 11 -25.50 -3.16 1.13
C PRO A 11 -25.79 -4.65 1.37
N GLU A 12 -25.54 -5.47 0.34
CA GLU A 12 -25.57 -6.93 0.47
C GLU A 12 -24.31 -7.44 1.21
N PRO A 13 -24.35 -8.63 1.83
CA PRO A 13 -23.19 -9.21 2.52
C PRO A 13 -21.92 -9.26 1.66
N GLU A 14 -22.06 -9.52 0.37
CA GLU A 14 -20.97 -9.55 -0.61
C GLU A 14 -20.32 -8.18 -0.80
N ASP A 15 -21.11 -7.10 -0.72
CA ASP A 15 -20.60 -5.73 -0.82
C ASP A 15 -19.77 -5.36 0.42
N GLU A 16 -20.18 -5.80 1.61
CA GLU A 16 -19.39 -5.60 2.83
C GLU A 16 -18.12 -6.46 2.84
N ALA A 17 -18.19 -7.71 2.35
CA ALA A 17 -17.01 -8.58 2.26
C ALA A 17 -15.92 -7.98 1.36
N ILE A 18 -16.29 -7.36 0.24
CA ILE A 18 -15.34 -6.66 -0.65
C ILE A 18 -14.79 -5.39 0.01
N ARG A 19 -15.63 -4.65 0.74
CA ARG A 19 -15.16 -3.48 1.52
C ARG A 19 -14.16 -3.90 2.60
N ASP A 20 -14.38 -5.01 3.29
CA ASP A 20 -13.44 -5.53 4.29
C ASP A 20 -12.10 -5.90 3.67
N LEU A 21 -12.10 -6.51 2.49
CA LEU A 21 -10.87 -6.78 1.74
C LEU A 21 -10.15 -5.48 1.35
N SER A 22 -10.90 -4.44 0.95
CA SER A 22 -10.35 -3.10 0.67
C SER A 22 -9.76 -2.44 1.91
N ARG A 23 -10.47 -2.47 3.05
CA ARG A 23 -10.00 -1.96 4.34
C ARG A 23 -8.72 -2.67 4.78
N ALA A 24 -8.66 -4.00 4.65
CA ALA A 24 -7.46 -4.77 4.97
C ALA A 24 -6.26 -4.38 4.08
N ARG A 25 -6.51 -4.12 2.79
CA ARG A 25 -5.49 -3.61 1.86
C ARG A 25 -4.99 -2.23 2.27
N GLU A 26 -5.87 -1.32 2.67
CA GLU A 26 -5.49 0.02 3.15
C GLU A 26 -4.62 -0.05 4.40
N THR A 27 -5.01 -0.90 5.37
CA THR A 27 -4.18 -1.17 6.55
C THR A 27 -2.81 -1.72 6.15
N ALA A 28 -2.74 -2.67 5.22
CA ALA A 28 -1.46 -3.21 4.75
C ALA A 28 -0.58 -2.16 4.04
N MET A 29 -1.19 -1.20 3.33
CA MET A 29 -0.46 -0.06 2.76
C MET A 29 0.14 0.84 3.85
N LYS A 30 -0.63 1.12 4.91
CA LYS A 30 -0.15 1.88 6.06
C LYS A 30 0.98 1.15 6.79
N ASP A 31 0.81 -0.13 7.09
CA ASP A 31 1.84 -0.96 7.72
C ASP A 31 3.15 -0.96 6.93
N LEU A 32 3.06 -1.08 5.59
CA LEU A 32 4.24 -1.03 4.73
C LEU A 32 4.91 0.34 4.80
N LYS A 33 4.13 1.42 4.79
CA LYS A 33 4.64 2.79 4.91
C LYS A 33 5.36 3.00 6.25
N ASP A 34 4.76 2.53 7.34
CA ASP A 34 5.31 2.67 8.69
C ASP A 34 6.60 1.86 8.85
N ALA A 35 6.65 0.62 8.35
CA ALA A 35 7.86 -0.19 8.35
C ALA A 35 9.02 0.47 7.58
N LYS A 36 8.71 1.11 6.44
CA LYS A 36 9.68 1.88 5.65
C LYS A 36 10.21 3.10 6.40
N TYR A 37 9.34 3.80 7.16
CA TYR A 37 9.76 4.92 7.99
C TYR A 37 10.64 4.50 9.16
N GLN A 38 10.33 3.37 9.80
CA GLN A 38 11.17 2.83 10.87
C GLN A 38 12.58 2.49 10.37
N LEU A 39 12.70 1.88 9.19
CA LEU A 39 14.01 1.65 8.56
C LEU A 39 14.73 2.97 8.25
N LYS A 40 14.02 3.98 7.74
CA LYS A 40 14.60 5.30 7.49
C LYS A 40 15.10 5.95 8.78
N ALA A 41 14.38 5.82 9.89
CA ALA A 41 14.82 6.31 11.19
C ALA A 41 16.09 5.60 11.68
N LEU A 42 16.27 4.30 11.38
CA LEU A 42 17.54 3.58 11.62
C LEU A 42 18.70 4.15 10.82
N GLN A 43 18.47 4.48 9.56
CA GLN A 43 19.52 5.07 8.73
C GLN A 43 19.92 6.45 9.26
N LEU A 44 18.93 7.30 9.57
CA LEU A 44 19.16 8.65 10.08
C LEU A 44 19.96 8.66 11.39
N ARG A 45 19.61 7.81 12.37
CA ARG A 45 20.36 7.73 13.65
C ARG A 45 21.80 7.21 13.50
N ASN A 46 22.14 6.60 12.36
CA ASN A 46 23.49 6.15 12.03
C ASN A 46 24.17 7.03 10.97
N ASN A 47 23.60 8.20 10.63
CA ASN A 47 24.10 9.10 9.58
C ASN A 47 24.26 8.43 8.19
N ILE A 48 23.45 7.41 7.92
CA ILE A 48 23.46 6.70 6.64
C ILE A 48 22.50 7.39 5.69
N ASN A 49 23.00 7.82 4.54
CA ASN A 49 22.22 8.50 3.51
C ASN A 49 22.38 7.79 2.17
N TYR A 50 21.25 7.42 1.55
CA TYR A 50 21.27 6.89 0.20
C TYR A 50 21.49 8.02 -0.81
N LYS A 51 22.58 7.98 -1.57
CA LYS A 51 22.89 8.97 -2.62
C LYS A 51 22.30 8.63 -3.98
N GLY A 52 21.70 7.45 -4.13
CA GLY A 52 21.07 7.05 -5.39
C GLY A 52 19.66 7.61 -5.55
N THR A 53 19.14 7.52 -6.77
CA THR A 53 17.75 7.94 -7.10
C THR A 53 16.72 6.81 -6.97
N ALA A 54 17.17 5.57 -6.76
CA ALA A 54 16.30 4.41 -6.67
C ALA A 54 15.45 4.44 -5.38
N ASN A 55 14.13 4.45 -5.52
CA ASN A 55 13.21 4.42 -4.39
C ASN A 55 12.50 3.06 -4.32
N TRP A 56 12.90 2.21 -3.38
CA TRP A 56 12.36 0.85 -3.19
C TRP A 56 12.43 -0.08 -4.41
N SER A 57 13.30 0.22 -5.39
CA SER A 57 13.60 -0.71 -6.47
C SER A 57 14.55 -1.82 -6.01
N LEU A 58 14.75 -2.83 -6.85
CA LEU A 58 15.72 -3.91 -6.57
C LEU A 58 17.13 -3.36 -6.28
N LYS A 59 17.53 -2.28 -6.95
CA LYS A 59 18.82 -1.60 -6.71
C LYS A 59 18.90 -1.01 -5.30
N HIS A 60 17.81 -0.39 -4.83
CA HIS A 60 17.74 0.16 -3.48
C HIS A 60 17.77 -0.96 -2.43
N LEU A 61 17.05 -2.06 -2.66
CA LEU A 61 17.03 -3.21 -1.76
C LEU A 61 18.41 -3.89 -1.64
N ARG A 62 19.13 -4.05 -2.76
CA ARG A 62 20.51 -4.57 -2.75
C ARG A 62 21.44 -3.68 -1.94
N TRP A 63 21.40 -2.37 -2.17
CA TRP A 63 22.16 -1.41 -1.38
C TRP A 63 21.85 -1.52 0.12
N LEU A 64 20.57 -1.65 0.50
CA LEU A 64 20.18 -1.82 1.90
C LEU A 64 20.73 -3.11 2.51
N SER A 65 20.76 -4.21 1.76
CA SER A 65 21.29 -5.50 2.26
C SER A 65 22.81 -5.51 2.40
N GLU A 66 23.51 -4.63 1.67
CA GLU A 66 24.97 -4.47 1.72
C GLU A 66 25.42 -3.53 2.85
N LEU A 67 24.49 -2.87 3.56
CA LEU A 67 24.83 -2.02 4.70
C LEU A 67 25.44 -2.84 5.83
N ILE A 68 26.59 -2.35 6.31
CA ILE A 68 27.29 -2.87 7.49
C ILE A 68 27.17 -1.82 8.59
N LEU A 69 26.51 -2.17 9.69
CA LEU A 69 26.38 -1.31 10.86
C LEU A 69 27.50 -1.60 11.89
N PRO A 70 27.94 -0.59 12.66
CA PRO A 70 29.08 -0.73 13.57
C PRO A 70 28.90 -1.80 14.66
N HIS A 71 27.66 -2.07 15.08
CA HIS A 71 27.36 -3.03 16.14
C HIS A 71 26.51 -4.21 15.63
N PRO A 72 26.82 -5.45 16.04
CA PRO A 72 26.03 -6.63 15.64
C PRO A 72 24.55 -6.53 15.98
N SER A 73 24.20 -5.94 17.12
CA SER A 73 22.81 -5.72 17.52
C SER A 73 22.05 -4.80 16.55
N GLN A 74 22.71 -3.75 16.06
CA GLN A 74 22.13 -2.88 15.05
C GLN A 74 21.98 -3.61 13.70
N GLN A 75 22.94 -4.47 13.35
CA GLN A 75 22.85 -5.30 12.14
C GLN A 75 21.62 -6.22 12.21
N THR A 76 21.34 -6.85 13.35
CA THR A 76 20.11 -7.63 13.56
C THR A 76 18.86 -6.78 13.34
N VAL A 77 18.82 -5.56 13.91
CA VAL A 77 17.68 -4.64 13.74
C VAL A 77 17.47 -4.26 12.26
N LEU A 78 18.54 -4.02 11.51
CA LEU A 78 18.47 -3.76 10.06
C LEU A 78 17.82 -4.94 9.33
N GLN A 79 18.28 -6.16 9.62
CA GLN A 79 17.74 -7.37 8.97
C GLN A 79 16.26 -7.58 9.31
N GLU A 80 15.84 -7.36 10.55
CA GLU A 80 14.43 -7.44 10.96
C GLU A 80 13.55 -6.42 10.23
N TYR A 81 14.02 -5.18 10.06
CA TYR A 81 13.27 -4.20 9.28
C TYR A 81 13.15 -4.58 7.81
N LEU A 82 14.23 -5.08 7.19
CA LEU A 82 14.18 -5.54 5.80
C LEU A 82 13.23 -6.72 5.60
N GLN A 83 13.27 -7.70 6.51
CA GLN A 83 12.33 -8.82 6.51
C GLN A 83 10.89 -8.36 6.70
N THR A 84 10.65 -7.43 7.64
CA THR A 84 9.32 -6.85 7.87
C THR A 84 8.78 -6.19 6.61
N ILE A 85 9.57 -5.35 5.96
CA ILE A 85 9.19 -4.68 4.70
C ILE A 85 8.88 -5.72 3.61
N SER A 86 9.68 -6.77 3.49
CA SER A 86 9.43 -7.86 2.55
C SER A 86 8.09 -8.56 2.82
N LYS A 87 7.82 -8.93 4.08
CA LYS A 87 6.55 -9.54 4.51
C LYS A 87 5.35 -8.63 4.24
N ARG A 88 5.47 -7.33 4.52
CA ARG A 88 4.38 -6.35 4.25
C ARG A 88 4.15 -6.14 2.76
N ASN A 89 5.19 -6.08 1.94
CA ASN A 89 5.06 -6.07 0.48
C ASN A 89 4.33 -7.32 -0.04
N ALA A 90 4.72 -8.51 0.42
CA ALA A 90 4.07 -9.77 0.03
C ALA A 90 2.59 -9.80 0.43
N THR A 91 2.27 -9.28 1.63
CA THR A 91 0.91 -9.18 2.14
C THR A 91 0.07 -8.24 1.28
N LEU A 92 0.58 -7.03 1.00
CA LEU A 92 -0.09 -6.07 0.14
C LEU A 92 -0.30 -6.62 -1.28
N LYS A 93 0.71 -7.29 -1.86
CA LYS A 93 0.60 -7.95 -3.17
C LYS A 93 -0.51 -9.01 -3.16
N ARG A 94 -0.56 -9.87 -2.14
CA ARG A 94 -1.60 -10.90 -2.01
C ARG A 94 -2.99 -10.28 -1.87
N LEU A 95 -3.13 -9.21 -1.10
CA LEU A 95 -4.42 -8.49 -0.95
C LEU A 95 -4.84 -7.80 -2.26
N ASN A 96 -3.91 -7.19 -3.00
CA ASN A 96 -4.17 -6.63 -4.32
C ASN A 96 -4.70 -7.70 -5.29
N ASN A 97 -4.01 -8.85 -5.37
CA ASN A 97 -4.42 -9.93 -6.27
C ASN A 97 -5.81 -10.48 -5.92
N LYS A 98 -6.11 -10.64 -4.61
CA LYS A 98 -7.44 -11.05 -4.15
C LYS A 98 -8.49 -10.01 -4.52
N LEU A 99 -8.20 -8.74 -4.27
CA LEU A 99 -9.13 -7.65 -4.58
C LEU A 99 -9.42 -7.61 -6.08
N GLU A 100 -8.40 -7.70 -6.93
CA GLU A 100 -8.56 -7.75 -8.39
C GLU A 100 -9.44 -8.93 -8.82
N HIS A 101 -9.19 -10.12 -8.28
CA HIS A 101 -9.99 -11.31 -8.58
C HIS A 101 -11.47 -11.17 -8.17
N HIS A 102 -11.75 -10.65 -6.97
CA HIS A 102 -13.12 -10.51 -6.48
C HIS A 102 -13.85 -9.33 -7.14
N VAL A 103 -13.16 -8.22 -7.38
CA VAL A 103 -13.75 -7.02 -7.98
C VAL A 103 -14.17 -7.26 -9.43
N LEU A 104 -13.48 -8.10 -10.19
CA LEU A 104 -13.88 -8.45 -11.57
C LEU A 104 -15.25 -9.15 -11.65
N ASN A 105 -15.62 -9.90 -10.61
CA ASN A 105 -16.88 -10.63 -10.54
C ASN A 105 -17.96 -9.89 -9.71
N TRP A 106 -17.64 -8.69 -9.21
CA TRP A 106 -18.55 -7.92 -8.38
C TRP A 106 -19.52 -7.09 -9.23
N ARG A 107 -20.80 -7.08 -8.86
CA ARG A 107 -21.84 -6.35 -9.60
C ARG A 107 -21.56 -4.85 -9.78
N TYR A 108 -20.83 -4.23 -8.86
CA TYR A 108 -20.46 -2.81 -8.93
C TYR A 108 -19.14 -2.56 -9.67
N TYR A 109 -18.52 -3.58 -10.28
CA TYR A 109 -17.31 -3.42 -11.10
C TYR A 109 -17.40 -2.31 -12.15
N PRO A 110 -18.51 -2.16 -12.92
CA PRO A 110 -18.63 -1.08 -13.90
C PRO A 110 -18.52 0.32 -13.26
N VAL A 111 -19.06 0.48 -12.05
CA VAL A 111 -19.01 1.74 -11.29
C VAL A 111 -17.58 2.01 -10.81
N VAL A 112 -16.92 1.01 -10.23
CA VAL A 112 -15.51 1.12 -9.80
C VAL A 112 -14.61 1.49 -10.99
N LYS A 113 -14.79 0.85 -12.14
CA LYS A 113 -14.05 1.11 -13.37
C LYS A 113 -14.28 2.54 -13.89
N ALA A 114 -15.52 3.02 -13.89
CA ALA A 114 -15.84 4.39 -14.28
C ALA A 114 -15.18 5.42 -13.35
N VAL A 115 -15.25 5.22 -12.03
CA VAL A 115 -14.60 6.11 -11.04
C VAL A 115 -13.07 6.09 -11.19
N GLN A 116 -12.46 4.94 -11.44
CA GLN A 116 -11.01 4.83 -11.70
C GLN A 116 -10.60 5.55 -12.98
N ALA A 117 -11.37 5.43 -14.07
CA ALA A 117 -11.12 6.12 -15.33
C ALA A 117 -11.17 7.66 -15.15
N LEU A 118 -12.16 8.16 -14.41
CA LEU A 118 -12.27 9.59 -14.08
C LEU A 118 -11.07 10.08 -13.24
N ARG A 119 -10.64 9.28 -12.25
CA ARG A 119 -9.44 9.60 -11.45
C ARG A 119 -8.17 9.66 -12.31
N ALA A 120 -8.00 8.73 -13.25
CA ALA A 120 -6.86 8.70 -14.15
C ALA A 120 -6.81 9.93 -15.07
N ILE A 121 -7.96 10.33 -15.64
CA ILE A 121 -8.06 11.55 -16.46
C ILE A 121 -7.72 12.80 -15.63
N ARG A 122 -8.23 12.92 -14.40
CA ARG A 122 -7.94 14.06 -13.51
C ARG A 122 -6.45 14.18 -13.18
N LEU A 123 -5.75 13.06 -12.99
CA LEU A 123 -4.29 13.04 -12.76
C LEU A 123 -3.51 13.48 -14.01
N LEU A 124 -3.93 13.05 -15.20
CA LEU A 124 -3.29 13.45 -16.47
C LEU A 124 -3.47 14.94 -16.76
N VAL A 125 -4.64 15.51 -16.44
CA VAL A 125 -4.91 16.95 -16.62
C VAL A 125 -4.09 17.79 -15.62
N ALA A 126 -3.93 17.32 -14.38
CA ALA A 126 -3.11 18.00 -13.37
C ALA A 126 -1.60 17.95 -13.66
N ALA A 127 -1.13 16.98 -14.45
CA ALA A 127 0.28 16.85 -14.84
C ALA A 127 0.68 17.71 -16.06
N LYS A 128 -0.24 18.51 -16.61
CA LYS A 128 -0.03 19.40 -17.78
C LYS A 128 -0.08 20.90 -17.45
N GLN A 129 0.03 21.29 -16.18
CA GLN A 129 0.09 22.70 -15.75
C GLN A 129 1.47 23.08 -15.23
#